data_AF-A0A9D8VV69-F1
#
_entry.id   AF-A0A9D8VV69-F1
#
_cell.length_a   1.000
_cell.length_b   1.000
_cell.length_c   1.000
_cell.angle_alpha   90.00
_cell.angle_beta   90.00
_cell.angle_gamma   90.00
#
_symmetry.space_group_name_H-M   'P 1'
#
loop_
_entity.id
_entity.type
_entity.pdbx_description
1 polymer ?
#
loop_
_entity_poly.entity_id
_entity_poly.type
_entity_poly.pdbx_seq_one_letter_code
_entity_poly.pdbx_strand_id
1 'polypeptide(L)'
;MTPMMMRSATLAVCLTLLPAAAGAEETDVRIDLDGQAIIGTLETPSGDPAPVVLLLHGFTGTRDELPVKDTDEGVFARTARLLAEAGYASLRIDFRGSGDSDGAWEDTTFSGQTADAVAAIDWLSENDAVDGERIAVLGWSQGGLVAAHAVAERPDVDAAILWAPVVHPLHSYEGLLGAETLAEALAADPETPITATLPWGAETVLRASFFQEMALTNSAAAIAGYEGPLKVIVGAKDTVVAPQPATGEALLRYHEGPEALLVFDTDHVWDAFAGPDTLDGSMVPATLEWLEAHL
;
A
#
# COMPACT_ATOMS: atom_id res chain seq x y z
N MET A 1 60.70 49.82 -7.03
CA MET A 1 59.79 48.74 -7.47
C MET A 1 59.11 48.22 -6.22
N THR A 2 57.87 48.62 -6.00
CA THR A 2 57.09 48.33 -4.78
C THR A 2 55.78 47.71 -5.27
N PRO A 3 55.40 46.48 -4.88
CA PRO A 3 54.24 45.83 -5.47
C PRO A 3 52.95 46.35 -4.83
N MET A 4 51.97 46.62 -5.69
CA MET A 4 50.62 47.07 -5.38
C MET A 4 49.80 45.88 -4.88
N MET A 5 49.40 45.88 -3.61
CA MET A 5 48.49 44.87 -3.04
C MET A 5 47.06 45.12 -3.51
N MET A 6 46.49 44.15 -4.23
CA MET A 6 45.08 44.10 -4.61
C MET A 6 44.26 43.66 -3.38
N ARG A 7 43.32 44.50 -2.92
CA ARG A 7 42.36 44.14 -1.88
C ARG A 7 41.17 43.41 -2.50
N SER A 8 41.02 42.13 -2.20
CA SER A 8 39.83 41.34 -2.53
C SER A 8 38.70 41.71 -1.57
N ALA A 9 37.56 42.15 -2.12
CA ALA A 9 36.34 42.39 -1.37
C ALA A 9 35.59 41.07 -1.21
N THR A 10 35.46 40.59 0.03
CA THR A 10 34.63 39.42 0.36
C THR A 10 33.18 39.87 0.42
N LEU A 11 32.37 39.41 -0.53
CA LEU A 11 30.92 39.61 -0.56
C LEU A 11 30.30 38.69 0.50
N ALA A 12 29.78 39.25 1.60
CA ALA A 12 29.01 38.49 2.58
C ALA A 12 27.59 38.27 2.04
N VAL A 13 27.30 37.05 1.60
CA VAL A 13 25.94 36.62 1.28
C VAL A 13 25.23 36.37 2.61
N CYS A 14 24.35 37.29 2.99
CA CYS A 14 23.44 37.11 4.11
C CYS A 14 22.30 36.20 3.63
N LEU A 15 22.43 34.90 3.84
CA LEU A 15 21.39 33.93 3.53
C LEU A 15 20.29 34.08 4.60
N THR A 16 19.19 34.74 4.23
CA THR A 16 17.99 34.73 5.06
C THR A 16 17.43 33.31 5.03
N LEU A 17 17.64 32.55 6.11
CA LEU A 17 16.94 31.30 6.37
C LEU A 17 15.44 31.63 6.51
N LEU A 18 14.69 31.35 5.45
CA LEU A 18 13.27 31.09 5.59
C LEU A 18 13.15 29.78 6.40
N PRO A 19 12.25 29.70 7.39
CA PRO A 19 12.02 28.43 8.08
C PRO A 19 11.53 27.44 7.02
N ALA A 20 12.25 26.32 6.87
CA ALA A 20 11.69 25.15 6.21
C ALA A 20 10.38 24.83 6.93
N ALA A 21 9.30 24.58 6.19
CA ALA A 21 8.22 23.76 6.72
C ALA A 21 8.89 22.52 7.34
N ALA A 22 8.49 22.10 8.54
CA ALA A 22 9.03 20.89 9.17
C ALA A 22 8.91 19.75 8.15
N GLY A 23 10.02 19.41 7.50
CA GLY A 23 10.01 18.81 6.17
C GLY A 23 10.03 17.31 6.29
N ALA A 24 8.99 16.64 5.80
CA ALA A 24 9.11 15.25 5.43
C ALA A 24 10.11 15.13 4.27
N GLU A 25 10.90 14.05 4.25
CA GLU A 25 11.83 13.74 3.16
C GLU A 25 11.33 12.50 2.42
N GLU A 26 11.10 12.64 1.11
CA GLU A 26 10.84 11.52 0.21
C GLU A 26 12.13 11.07 -0.47
N THR A 27 12.40 9.77 -0.43
CA THR A 27 13.53 9.13 -1.10
C THR A 27 13.03 7.93 -1.89
N ASP A 28 13.35 7.87 -3.18
CA ASP A 28 13.16 6.65 -3.97
C ASP A 28 14.17 5.58 -3.55
N VAL A 29 13.67 4.37 -3.32
CA VAL A 29 14.43 3.23 -2.85
C VAL A 29 14.27 2.05 -3.78
N ARG A 30 15.26 1.15 -3.75
CA ARG A 30 15.29 -0.09 -4.50
C ARG A 30 15.50 -1.24 -3.53
N ILE A 31 14.63 -2.22 -3.60
CA ILE A 31 14.71 -3.49 -2.88
C ILE A 31 14.90 -4.59 -3.93
N ASP A 32 15.94 -5.42 -3.79
CA ASP A 32 16.22 -6.49 -4.76
C ASP A 32 15.67 -7.83 -4.26
N LEU A 33 14.83 -8.48 -5.06
CA LEU A 33 14.28 -9.82 -4.79
C LEU A 33 14.36 -10.68 -6.05
N ASP A 34 15.01 -11.85 -5.94
CA ASP A 34 15.22 -12.79 -7.05
C ASP A 34 15.82 -12.18 -8.32
N GLY A 35 16.67 -11.15 -8.15
CA GLY A 35 17.31 -10.44 -9.26
C GLY A 35 16.41 -9.42 -9.98
N GLN A 36 15.23 -9.11 -9.41
CA GLN A 36 14.32 -8.06 -9.87
C GLN A 36 14.23 -6.94 -8.83
N ALA A 37 14.05 -5.71 -9.32
CA ALA A 37 13.83 -4.53 -8.51
C ALA A 37 12.37 -4.40 -8.07
N ILE A 38 12.19 -4.14 -6.78
CA ILE A 38 10.99 -3.52 -6.22
C ILE A 38 11.35 -2.06 -5.94
N ILE A 39 10.67 -1.14 -6.60
CA ILE A 39 10.86 0.30 -6.42
C ILE A 39 9.84 0.81 -5.42
N GLY A 40 10.27 1.68 -4.51
CA GLY A 40 9.38 2.32 -3.57
C GLY A 40 9.79 3.76 -3.26
N THR A 41 8.90 4.50 -2.61
CA THR A 41 9.18 5.81 -2.04
C THR A 41 9.12 5.69 -0.53
N LEU A 42 10.25 5.91 0.12
CA LEU A 42 10.35 6.05 1.56
C LEU A 42 10.10 7.52 1.92
N GLU A 43 9.07 7.79 2.68
CA GLU A 43 8.77 9.10 3.23
C GLU A 43 9.04 9.10 4.73
N THR A 44 9.93 9.97 5.19
CA THR A 44 10.33 10.06 6.60
C THR A 44 9.92 11.40 7.19
N PRO A 45 9.41 11.44 8.44
CA PRO A 45 9.17 12.70 9.14
C PRO A 45 10.51 13.36 9.51
N SER A 46 10.49 14.67 9.77
CA SER A 46 11.64 15.35 10.37
C SER A 46 11.98 14.78 11.75
N GLY A 47 13.25 14.43 12.00
CA GLY A 47 13.74 14.11 13.34
C GLY A 47 14.48 12.79 13.42
N ASP A 48 14.31 12.10 14.54
CA ASP A 48 14.85 10.75 14.77
C ASP A 48 14.05 9.71 13.95
N PRO A 49 14.63 8.53 13.66
CA PRO A 49 13.92 7.44 13.00
C PRO A 49 12.58 7.13 13.67
N ALA A 50 11.51 7.07 12.87
CA ALA A 50 10.13 6.95 13.31
C ALA A 50 9.55 5.55 12.99
N PRO A 51 8.50 5.11 13.70
CA PRO A 51 7.74 3.92 13.31
C PRO A 51 7.27 4.03 11.88
N VAL A 52 7.22 2.90 11.18
CA VAL A 52 7.03 2.90 9.73
C VAL A 52 5.82 2.09 9.30
N VAL A 53 5.11 2.62 8.30
CA VAL A 53 3.96 1.94 7.68
C VAL A 53 4.30 1.54 6.24
N LEU A 54 4.29 0.25 5.94
CA LEU A 54 4.37 -0.26 4.57
C LEU A 54 2.99 -0.13 3.89
N LEU A 55 2.90 0.63 2.80
CA LEU A 55 1.67 0.82 2.03
C LEU A 55 1.66 -0.08 0.77
N LEU A 56 0.62 -0.91 0.63
CA LEU A 56 0.48 -1.93 -0.41
C LEU A 56 -0.74 -1.65 -1.31
N HIS A 57 -0.49 -1.38 -2.59
CA HIS A 57 -1.49 -0.88 -3.54
C HIS A 57 -2.46 -1.96 -4.04
N GLY A 58 -3.58 -1.53 -4.61
CA GLY A 58 -4.63 -2.37 -5.18
C GLY A 58 -4.32 -2.88 -6.60
N PHE A 59 -5.30 -3.60 -7.14
CA PHE A 59 -5.22 -4.16 -8.49
C PHE A 59 -5.11 -3.05 -9.54
N THR A 60 -4.17 -3.19 -10.49
CA THR A 60 -3.80 -2.19 -11.51
C THR A 60 -3.21 -0.88 -10.97
N GLY A 61 -3.00 -0.79 -9.66
CA GLY A 61 -2.44 0.38 -9.00
C GLY A 61 -0.92 0.50 -9.14
N THR A 62 -0.40 1.55 -8.51
CA THR A 62 1.02 1.83 -8.28
C THR A 62 1.18 2.37 -6.85
N ARG A 63 2.41 2.58 -6.41
CA ARG A 63 2.76 3.04 -5.05
C ARG A 63 2.05 4.32 -4.60
N ASP A 64 1.72 5.21 -5.52
CA ASP A 64 1.03 6.47 -5.20
C ASP A 64 -0.50 6.35 -5.23
N GLU A 65 -1.02 5.28 -5.81
CA GLU A 65 -2.45 5.01 -6.01
C GLU A 65 -3.20 6.07 -6.85
N LEU A 66 -4.50 5.85 -7.04
CA LEU A 66 -5.35 6.71 -7.87
C LEU A 66 -5.41 8.17 -7.37
N PRO A 67 -5.61 9.15 -8.27
CA PRO A 67 -5.58 10.57 -7.94
C PRO A 67 -6.75 11.00 -7.04
N VAL A 68 -6.47 11.88 -6.08
CA VAL A 68 -7.48 12.54 -5.25
C VAL A 68 -7.85 13.88 -5.86
N LYS A 69 -9.13 14.08 -6.17
CA LYS A 69 -9.63 15.32 -6.78
C LYS A 69 -9.30 16.53 -5.89
N ASP A 70 -8.99 17.64 -6.55
CA ASP A 70 -8.63 18.92 -5.91
C ASP A 70 -7.29 18.86 -5.14
N THR A 71 -6.46 17.85 -5.43
CA THR A 71 -5.08 17.70 -4.95
C THR A 71 -4.16 17.31 -6.11
N ASP A 72 -2.85 17.37 -5.92
CA ASP A 72 -1.84 16.90 -6.88
C ASP A 72 -1.29 15.50 -6.49
N GLU A 73 -1.95 14.80 -5.56
CA GLU A 73 -1.49 13.55 -4.95
C GLU A 73 -2.43 12.37 -5.28
N GLY A 74 -1.87 11.16 -5.33
CA GLY A 74 -2.65 9.93 -5.25
C GLY A 74 -3.03 9.58 -3.81
N VAL A 75 -3.96 8.64 -3.62
CA VAL A 75 -4.49 8.25 -2.29
C VAL A 75 -3.35 7.87 -1.33
N PHE A 76 -2.36 7.10 -1.79
CA PHE A 76 -1.26 6.67 -0.93
C PHE A 76 -0.17 7.71 -0.77
N ALA A 77 0.17 8.48 -1.81
CA ALA A 77 1.07 9.63 -1.68
C ALA A 77 0.54 10.62 -0.63
N ARG A 78 -0.75 10.95 -0.70
CA ARG A 78 -1.42 11.81 0.27
C ARG A 78 -1.45 11.22 1.67
N THR A 79 -1.72 9.91 1.78
CA THR A 79 -1.72 9.20 3.06
C THR A 79 -0.35 9.26 3.71
N ALA A 80 0.70 9.00 2.95
CA ALA A 80 2.08 9.03 3.42
C ALA A 80 2.52 10.42 3.91
N ARG A 81 2.19 11.49 3.19
CA ARG A 81 2.40 12.86 3.67
C ARG A 81 1.71 13.12 5.01
N LEU A 82 0.46 12.70 5.14
CA LEU A 82 -0.31 12.87 6.38
C LEU A 82 0.23 12.00 7.53
N LEU A 83 0.78 10.82 7.24
CA LEU A 83 1.49 9.99 8.21
C LEU A 83 2.79 10.68 8.68
N ALA A 84 3.57 11.24 7.76
CA ALA A 84 4.79 11.98 8.07
C ALA A 84 4.51 13.25 8.90
N GLU A 85 3.44 13.98 8.59
CA GLU A 85 2.97 15.11 9.40
C GLU A 85 2.58 14.69 10.83
N ALA A 86 2.18 13.43 11.03
CA ALA A 86 1.84 12.85 12.32
C ALA A 86 3.02 12.12 13.00
N GLY A 87 4.22 12.14 12.40
CA GLY A 87 5.43 11.54 12.99
C GLY A 87 5.64 10.06 12.69
N TYR A 88 5.01 9.52 11.65
CA TYR A 88 5.24 8.15 11.16
C TYR A 88 5.98 8.20 9.81
N ALA A 89 6.96 7.32 9.64
CA ALA A 89 7.52 7.06 8.32
C ALA A 89 6.55 6.18 7.52
N SER A 90 6.70 6.17 6.20
CA SER A 90 5.99 5.21 5.36
C SER A 90 6.82 4.79 4.16
N LEU A 91 6.67 3.55 3.74
CA LEU A 91 7.24 3.03 2.51
C LEU A 91 6.09 2.62 1.59
N ARG A 92 5.99 3.26 0.43
CA ARG A 92 5.05 2.89 -0.64
C ARG A 92 5.81 2.12 -1.69
N ILE A 93 5.43 0.88 -2.00
CA ILE A 93 6.11 0.07 -3.02
C ILE A 93 5.25 -0.12 -4.25
N ASP A 94 5.88 -0.16 -5.42
CA ASP A 94 5.30 -0.74 -6.62
C ASP A 94 5.55 -2.24 -6.57
N PHE A 95 4.51 -3.07 -6.65
CA PHE A 95 4.73 -4.51 -6.80
C PHE A 95 5.45 -4.82 -8.12
N ARG A 96 6.17 -5.93 -8.21
CA ARG A 96 6.75 -6.38 -9.48
C ARG A 96 5.67 -6.52 -10.55
N GLY A 97 5.94 -5.96 -11.73
CA GLY A 97 4.96 -5.81 -12.82
C GLY A 97 4.08 -4.56 -12.75
N SER A 98 4.26 -3.70 -11.74
CA SER A 98 3.54 -2.44 -11.58
C SER A 98 4.51 -1.25 -11.48
N GLY A 99 4.04 -0.06 -11.87
CA GLY A 99 4.77 1.19 -11.76
C GLY A 99 6.21 1.12 -12.30
N ASP A 100 7.17 1.46 -11.45
CA ASP A 100 8.60 1.50 -11.79
C ASP A 100 9.36 0.21 -11.42
N SER A 101 8.69 -0.78 -10.82
CA SER A 101 9.28 -2.07 -10.47
C SER A 101 9.54 -2.95 -11.70
N ASP A 102 10.54 -3.84 -11.58
CA ASP A 102 10.83 -4.83 -12.61
C ASP A 102 9.68 -5.84 -12.76
N GLY A 103 9.75 -6.66 -13.80
CA GLY A 103 8.75 -7.69 -14.11
C GLY A 103 7.68 -7.18 -15.09
N ALA A 104 6.87 -8.10 -15.60
CA ALA A 104 5.76 -7.77 -16.48
C ALA A 104 4.44 -7.89 -15.73
N TRP A 105 3.54 -6.93 -15.91
CA TRP A 105 2.20 -6.95 -15.33
C TRP A 105 1.47 -8.28 -15.59
N GLU A 106 1.62 -8.83 -16.81
CA GLU A 106 0.97 -10.08 -17.18
C GLU A 106 1.38 -11.26 -16.29
N ASP A 107 2.58 -11.23 -15.70
CA ASP A 107 3.13 -12.31 -14.88
C ASP A 107 2.87 -12.09 -13.37
N THR A 108 2.11 -11.06 -12.99
CA THR A 108 1.83 -10.78 -11.58
C THR A 108 0.98 -11.87 -10.94
N THR A 109 1.27 -12.21 -9.68
CA THR A 109 0.47 -13.16 -8.88
C THR A 109 0.33 -12.66 -7.44
N PHE A 110 -0.65 -13.19 -6.69
CA PHE A 110 -0.83 -12.79 -5.29
C PHE A 110 0.35 -13.27 -4.43
N SER A 111 0.88 -14.47 -4.70
CA SER A 111 2.07 -14.97 -4.01
C SER A 111 3.31 -14.12 -4.33
N GLY A 112 3.46 -13.66 -5.57
CA GLY A 112 4.55 -12.77 -5.97
C GLY A 112 4.49 -11.43 -5.24
N GLN A 113 3.31 -10.81 -5.18
CA GLN A 113 3.09 -9.57 -4.43
C GLN A 113 3.28 -9.76 -2.92
N THR A 114 2.90 -10.92 -2.38
CA THR A 114 3.16 -11.26 -0.96
C THR A 114 4.66 -11.35 -0.69
N ALA A 115 5.43 -11.98 -1.58
CA ALA A 115 6.87 -12.04 -1.47
C ALA A 115 7.52 -10.65 -1.56
N ASP A 116 6.99 -9.76 -2.40
CA ASP A 116 7.44 -8.37 -2.48
C ASP A 116 7.18 -7.61 -1.18
N ALA A 117 6.00 -7.78 -0.58
CA ALA A 117 5.65 -7.18 0.70
C ALA A 117 6.55 -7.70 1.83
N VAL A 118 6.80 -9.01 1.90
CA VAL A 118 7.71 -9.61 2.89
C VAL A 118 9.13 -9.07 2.73
N ALA A 119 9.64 -8.98 1.50
CA ALA A 119 10.95 -8.39 1.22
C ALA A 119 11.02 -6.90 1.63
N ALA A 120 9.93 -6.16 1.48
CA ALA A 120 9.86 -4.78 1.96
C ALA A 120 9.85 -4.68 3.49
N ILE A 121 9.17 -5.59 4.19
CA ILE A 121 9.21 -5.66 5.66
C ILE A 121 10.63 -6.03 6.14
N ASP A 122 11.28 -7.01 5.51
CA ASP A 122 12.69 -7.36 5.79
C ASP A 122 13.59 -6.13 5.62
N TRP A 123 13.47 -5.42 4.50
CA TRP A 123 14.27 -4.23 4.22
C TRP A 123 14.03 -3.10 5.23
N LEU A 124 12.77 -2.86 5.63
CA LEU A 124 12.44 -1.86 6.65
C LEU A 124 13.04 -2.19 8.01
N SER A 125 13.04 -3.48 8.39
CA SER A 125 13.60 -3.92 9.68
C SER A 125 15.12 -3.72 9.79
N GLU A 126 15.81 -3.59 8.64
CA GLU A 126 17.25 -3.38 8.57
C GLU A 126 17.65 -1.94 8.20
N ASN A 127 16.68 -1.04 7.98
CA ASN A 127 16.96 0.31 7.50
C ASN A 127 17.05 1.34 8.64
N ASP A 128 18.25 1.87 8.86
CA ASP A 128 18.57 2.89 9.88
C ASP A 128 17.82 4.24 9.72
N ALA A 129 17.15 4.49 8.59
CA ALA A 129 16.35 5.69 8.36
C ALA A 129 14.99 5.67 9.08
N VAL A 130 14.55 4.50 9.57
CA VAL A 130 13.27 4.30 10.26
C VAL A 130 13.46 3.48 11.54
N ASP A 131 12.46 3.48 12.40
CA ASP A 131 12.40 2.55 13.53
C ASP A 131 11.89 1.18 13.06
N GLY A 132 12.82 0.36 12.57
CA GLY A 132 12.53 -0.97 12.04
C GLY A 132 12.05 -2.00 13.09
N GLU A 133 12.05 -1.64 14.38
CA GLU A 133 11.43 -2.47 15.43
C GLU A 133 9.93 -2.20 15.60
N ARG A 134 9.39 -1.19 14.89
CA ARG A 134 7.98 -0.76 14.97
C ARG A 134 7.39 -0.59 13.58
N ILE A 135 6.92 -1.69 13.01
CA ILE A 135 6.44 -1.78 11.63
C ILE A 135 4.94 -2.09 11.62
N ALA A 136 4.18 -1.27 10.91
CA ALA A 136 2.82 -1.59 10.51
C ALA A 136 2.73 -1.84 8.99
N VAL A 137 1.73 -2.62 8.58
CA VAL A 137 1.38 -2.82 7.18
C VAL A 137 -0.02 -2.30 6.92
N LEU A 138 -0.17 -1.48 5.88
CA LEU A 138 -1.45 -1.00 5.38
C LEU A 138 -1.66 -1.48 3.95
N GLY A 139 -2.72 -2.24 3.72
CA GLY A 139 -3.09 -2.70 2.39
C GLY A 139 -4.46 -2.21 1.96
N TRP A 140 -4.59 -1.75 0.71
CA TRP A 140 -5.88 -1.36 0.14
C TRP A 140 -6.33 -2.31 -0.97
N SER A 141 -7.60 -2.74 -0.92
CA SER A 141 -8.20 -3.60 -1.95
C SER A 141 -7.42 -4.91 -2.11
N GLN A 142 -6.87 -5.21 -3.29
CA GLN A 142 -5.94 -6.33 -3.48
C GLN A 142 -4.72 -6.24 -2.55
N GLY A 143 -4.19 -5.04 -2.30
CA GLY A 143 -3.11 -4.83 -1.34
C GLY A 143 -3.51 -5.23 0.09
N GLY A 144 -4.80 -5.18 0.44
CA GLY A 144 -5.31 -5.70 1.71
C GLY A 144 -5.29 -7.22 1.81
N LEU A 145 -5.49 -7.93 0.68
CA LEU A 145 -5.24 -9.37 0.59
C LEU A 145 -3.74 -9.65 0.79
N VAL A 146 -2.89 -8.92 0.07
CA VAL A 146 -1.43 -9.09 0.17
C VAL A 146 -0.95 -8.80 1.59
N ALA A 147 -1.43 -7.74 2.23
CA ALA A 147 -1.12 -7.40 3.62
C ALA A 147 -1.50 -8.54 4.57
N ALA A 148 -2.70 -9.11 4.46
CA ALA A 148 -3.15 -10.22 5.31
C ALA A 148 -2.25 -11.46 5.17
N HIS A 149 -1.77 -11.75 3.96
CA HIS A 149 -0.83 -12.84 3.71
C HIS A 149 0.58 -12.51 4.22
N ALA A 150 1.06 -11.28 4.00
CA ALA A 150 2.39 -10.85 4.42
C ALA A 150 2.55 -10.89 5.95
N VAL A 151 1.56 -10.41 6.71
CA VAL A 151 1.63 -10.45 8.19
C VAL A 151 1.46 -11.86 8.76
N ALA A 152 0.86 -12.79 8.02
CA ALA A 152 0.83 -14.20 8.39
C ALA A 152 2.21 -14.87 8.23
N GLU A 153 3.01 -14.41 7.27
CA GLU A 153 4.40 -14.87 7.07
C GLU A 153 5.41 -14.12 7.96
N ARG A 154 5.11 -12.88 8.33
CA ARG A 154 5.87 -12.01 9.23
C ARG A 154 5.06 -11.63 10.47
N PRO A 155 4.82 -12.57 11.40
CA PRO A 155 4.01 -12.32 12.60
C PRO A 155 4.67 -11.35 13.60
N ASP A 156 5.90 -10.93 13.32
CA ASP A 156 6.63 -9.88 14.04
C ASP A 156 6.26 -8.46 13.61
N VAL A 157 5.37 -8.29 12.62
CA VAL A 157 4.74 -6.98 12.30
C VAL A 157 3.80 -6.55 13.44
N ASP A 158 3.97 -5.33 13.92
CA ASP A 158 3.29 -4.80 15.11
C ASP A 158 1.82 -4.44 14.89
N ALA A 159 1.41 -4.09 13.66
CA ALA A 159 0.02 -3.82 13.34
C ALA A 159 -0.31 -4.01 11.85
N ALA A 160 -1.53 -4.46 11.57
CA ALA A 160 -2.10 -4.53 10.22
C ALA A 160 -3.33 -3.63 10.08
N ILE A 161 -3.40 -2.86 9.00
CA ILE A 161 -4.54 -2.02 8.62
C ILE A 161 -5.01 -2.40 7.22
N LEU A 162 -6.25 -2.87 7.10
CA LEU A 162 -6.81 -3.35 5.84
C LEU A 162 -7.94 -2.43 5.38
N TRP A 163 -7.69 -1.65 4.34
CA TRP A 163 -8.67 -0.78 3.70
C TRP A 163 -9.39 -1.54 2.57
N ALA A 164 -10.71 -1.64 2.62
CA ALA A 164 -11.56 -2.39 1.67
C ALA A 164 -10.93 -3.70 1.15
N PRO A 165 -10.40 -4.58 2.03
CA PRO A 165 -9.55 -5.69 1.60
C PRO A 165 -10.33 -6.69 0.76
N VAL A 166 -9.72 -7.18 -0.33
CA VAL A 166 -10.21 -8.38 -1.00
C VAL A 166 -10.06 -9.55 -0.04
N VAL A 167 -11.17 -10.19 0.36
CA VAL A 167 -11.14 -11.36 1.27
C VAL A 167 -11.33 -12.68 0.51
N HIS A 168 -12.19 -12.65 -0.51
CA HIS A 168 -12.51 -13.80 -1.36
C HIS A 168 -12.22 -13.43 -2.82
N PRO A 169 -10.98 -13.60 -3.30
CA PRO A 169 -10.58 -13.12 -4.63
C PRO A 169 -11.45 -13.71 -5.74
N LEU A 170 -11.80 -15.01 -5.72
CA LEU A 170 -12.72 -15.57 -6.73
C LEU A 170 -14.03 -14.78 -6.84
N HIS A 171 -14.64 -14.40 -5.72
CA HIS A 171 -15.89 -13.65 -5.73
C HIS A 171 -15.71 -12.22 -6.25
N SER A 172 -14.70 -11.50 -5.74
CA SER A 172 -14.42 -10.12 -6.14
C SER A 172 -14.07 -10.02 -7.63
N TYR A 173 -13.21 -10.91 -8.12
CA TYR A 173 -12.76 -10.89 -9.52
C TYR A 173 -13.78 -11.49 -10.49
N GLU A 174 -14.67 -12.39 -10.06
CA GLU A 174 -15.83 -12.78 -10.87
C GLU A 174 -16.73 -11.56 -11.14
N GLY A 175 -16.99 -10.74 -10.12
CA GLY A 175 -17.74 -9.50 -10.27
C GLY A 175 -17.03 -8.46 -11.13
N LEU A 176 -15.70 -8.37 -11.03
CA LEU A 176 -14.89 -7.37 -11.72
C LEU A 176 -14.57 -7.73 -13.18
N LEU A 177 -14.18 -8.98 -13.45
CA LEU A 177 -13.65 -9.45 -14.73
C LEU A 177 -14.62 -10.36 -15.48
N GLY A 178 -15.66 -10.87 -14.81
CA GLY A 178 -16.69 -11.71 -15.40
C GLY A 178 -16.43 -13.21 -15.28
N ALA A 179 -17.50 -13.97 -15.05
CA ALA A 179 -17.46 -15.41 -14.84
C ALA A 179 -16.90 -16.20 -16.04
N GLU A 180 -17.13 -15.73 -17.28
CA GLU A 180 -16.62 -16.40 -18.49
C GLU A 180 -15.10 -16.33 -18.57
N THR A 181 -14.51 -15.15 -18.32
CA THR A 181 -13.06 -14.95 -18.29
C THR A 181 -12.40 -15.79 -17.19
N LEU A 182 -13.00 -15.83 -15.99
CA LEU A 182 -12.50 -16.69 -14.91
C LEU A 182 -12.57 -18.18 -15.28
N ALA A 183 -13.68 -18.63 -15.85
CA ALA A 183 -13.84 -20.03 -16.27
C ALA A 183 -12.82 -20.43 -17.35
N GLU A 184 -12.55 -19.55 -18.31
CA GLU A 184 -11.50 -19.74 -19.32
C GLU A 184 -10.13 -19.86 -18.67
N ALA A 185 -9.75 -18.91 -17.81
CA ALA A 185 -8.46 -18.89 -17.15
C ALA A 185 -8.21 -20.12 -16.26
N LEU A 186 -9.22 -20.52 -15.48
CA LEU A 186 -9.13 -21.68 -14.59
C LEU A 186 -8.95 -23.00 -15.33
N ALA A 187 -9.33 -23.07 -16.61
CA ALA A 187 -9.18 -24.27 -17.45
C ALA A 187 -7.90 -24.26 -18.31
N ALA A 188 -7.19 -23.13 -18.38
CA ALA A 188 -6.02 -22.94 -19.23
C ALA A 188 -4.72 -23.47 -18.57
N ASP A 189 -3.67 -23.63 -19.38
CA ASP A 189 -2.31 -23.84 -18.86
C ASP A 189 -1.87 -22.59 -18.09
N PRO A 190 -1.19 -22.71 -16.93
CA PRO A 190 -0.84 -21.56 -16.07
C PRO A 190 -0.16 -20.41 -16.81
N GLU A 191 0.66 -20.72 -17.82
CA GLU A 191 1.39 -19.73 -18.61
C GLU A 191 0.54 -19.08 -19.71
N THR A 192 -0.73 -19.44 -19.87
CA THR A 192 -1.58 -18.90 -20.94
C THR A 192 -1.97 -17.45 -20.62
N PRO A 193 -1.69 -16.47 -21.50
CA PRO A 193 -2.21 -15.12 -21.33
C PRO A 193 -3.73 -15.09 -21.52
N ILE A 194 -4.43 -14.46 -20.58
CA ILE A 194 -5.88 -14.28 -20.58
C ILE A 194 -6.16 -12.78 -20.65
N THR A 195 -6.93 -12.36 -21.66
CA THR A 195 -7.41 -10.99 -21.77
C THR A 195 -8.71 -10.83 -21.00
N ALA A 196 -8.77 -9.85 -20.10
CA ALA A 196 -9.96 -9.47 -19.36
C ALA A 196 -10.35 -8.02 -19.68
N THR A 197 -11.65 -7.73 -19.69
CA THR A 197 -12.17 -6.37 -19.84
C THR A 197 -12.59 -5.82 -18.48
N LEU A 198 -12.02 -4.68 -18.11
CA LEU A 198 -12.31 -3.99 -16.86
C LEU A 198 -13.66 -3.24 -16.97
N PRO A 199 -14.34 -2.92 -15.84
CA PRO A 199 -15.65 -2.27 -15.87
C PRO A 199 -15.69 -0.93 -16.61
N TRP A 200 -14.55 -0.24 -16.74
CA TRP A 200 -14.40 1.02 -17.47
C TRP A 200 -14.00 0.83 -18.94
N GLY A 201 -13.98 -0.41 -19.45
CA GLY A 201 -13.78 -0.76 -20.86
C GLY A 201 -12.33 -0.90 -21.30
N ALA A 202 -11.35 -0.73 -20.40
CA ALA A 202 -9.96 -1.04 -20.69
C ALA A 202 -9.74 -2.56 -20.69
N GLU A 203 -8.78 -3.03 -21.50
CA GLU A 203 -8.34 -4.41 -21.46
C GLU A 203 -7.11 -4.56 -20.57
N THR A 204 -7.00 -5.70 -19.89
CA THR A 204 -5.82 -6.13 -19.16
C THR A 204 -5.48 -7.56 -19.55
N VAL A 205 -4.21 -7.91 -19.53
CA VAL A 205 -3.73 -9.27 -19.86
C VAL A 205 -2.97 -9.80 -18.65
N LEU A 206 -3.34 -11.00 -18.21
CA LEU A 206 -2.76 -11.69 -17.06
C LEU A 206 -2.59 -13.17 -17.40
N ARG A 207 -1.54 -13.81 -16.89
CA ARG A 207 -1.36 -15.26 -17.00
C ARG A 207 -2.49 -15.98 -16.26
N ALA A 208 -2.88 -17.14 -16.75
CA ALA A 208 -3.89 -17.99 -16.12
C ALA A 208 -3.55 -18.33 -14.65
N SER A 209 -2.27 -18.39 -14.30
CA SER A 209 -1.78 -18.56 -12.92
C SER A 209 -2.37 -17.55 -11.93
N PHE A 210 -2.51 -16.27 -12.31
CA PHE A 210 -3.14 -15.24 -11.46
C PHE A 210 -4.57 -15.64 -11.04
N PHE A 211 -5.36 -16.13 -12.00
CA PHE A 211 -6.73 -16.56 -11.76
C PHE A 211 -6.81 -17.87 -10.98
N GLN A 212 -5.85 -18.78 -11.21
CA GLN A 212 -5.77 -20.05 -10.49
C GLN A 212 -5.40 -19.83 -9.01
N GLU A 213 -4.57 -18.84 -8.69
CA GLU A 213 -4.30 -18.47 -7.30
C GLU A 213 -5.54 -17.93 -6.59
N MET A 214 -6.49 -17.29 -7.28
CA MET A 214 -7.75 -16.86 -6.64
C MET A 214 -8.48 -18.01 -5.94
N ALA A 215 -8.39 -19.24 -6.48
CA ALA A 215 -9.03 -20.41 -5.91
C ALA A 215 -8.30 -20.97 -4.67
N LEU A 216 -7.05 -20.57 -4.47
CA LEU A 216 -6.16 -21.05 -3.40
C LEU A 216 -5.94 -20.00 -2.32
N THR A 217 -6.28 -18.74 -2.60
CA THR A 217 -6.02 -17.58 -1.75
C THR A 217 -7.26 -17.15 -0.99
N ASN A 218 -7.13 -16.90 0.31
CA ASN A 218 -8.21 -16.45 1.18
C ASN A 218 -7.66 -15.64 2.35
N SER A 219 -7.94 -14.34 2.36
CA SER A 219 -7.38 -13.41 3.35
C SER A 219 -7.88 -13.68 4.77
N ALA A 220 -9.10 -14.23 4.92
CA ALA A 220 -9.61 -14.63 6.23
C ALA A 220 -8.90 -15.88 6.78
N ALA A 221 -8.42 -16.77 5.91
CA ALA A 221 -7.57 -17.89 6.32
C ALA A 221 -6.15 -17.43 6.65
N ALA A 222 -5.60 -16.47 5.89
CA ALA A 222 -4.28 -15.90 6.15
C ALA A 222 -4.24 -15.17 7.50
N ILE A 223 -5.22 -14.29 7.77
CA ILE A 223 -5.21 -13.47 8.98
C ILE A 223 -5.36 -14.30 10.26
N ALA A 224 -5.90 -15.51 10.19
CA ALA A 224 -5.95 -16.44 11.32
C ALA A 224 -4.54 -16.87 11.81
N GLY A 225 -3.50 -16.68 10.98
CA GLY A 225 -2.11 -16.91 11.35
C GLY A 225 -1.40 -15.70 12.00
N TYR A 226 -2.08 -14.56 12.12
CA TYR A 226 -1.53 -13.33 12.68
C TYR A 226 -2.23 -13.02 14.01
N GLU A 227 -1.49 -12.87 15.11
CA GLU A 227 -2.06 -12.55 16.43
C GLU A 227 -1.92 -11.05 16.80
N GLY A 228 -1.27 -10.26 15.93
CA GLY A 228 -1.06 -8.84 16.18
C GLY A 228 -2.34 -7.99 15.97
N PRO A 229 -2.31 -6.72 16.38
CA PRO A 229 -3.37 -5.75 16.14
C PRO A 229 -3.82 -5.66 14.67
N LEU A 230 -5.10 -5.98 14.41
CA LEU A 230 -5.75 -5.85 13.11
C LEU A 230 -6.85 -4.78 13.09
N LYS A 231 -6.75 -3.80 12.20
CA LYS A 231 -7.87 -2.89 11.87
C LYS A 231 -8.36 -3.14 10.46
N VAL A 232 -9.67 -3.31 10.31
CA VAL A 232 -10.34 -3.41 9.01
C VAL A 232 -11.23 -2.18 8.82
N ILE A 233 -11.10 -1.51 7.68
CA ILE A 233 -11.91 -0.33 7.33
C ILE A 233 -12.60 -0.59 6.00
N VAL A 234 -13.92 -0.48 5.95
CA VAL A 234 -14.71 -0.77 4.74
C VAL A 234 -15.71 0.35 4.43
N GLY A 235 -16.03 0.51 3.13
CA GLY A 235 -17.07 1.42 2.66
C GLY A 235 -18.42 0.72 2.55
N ALA A 236 -19.48 1.26 3.16
CA ALA A 236 -20.83 0.71 3.08
C ALA A 236 -21.41 0.74 1.65
N LYS A 237 -20.89 1.60 0.77
CA LYS A 237 -21.29 1.71 -0.65
C LYS A 237 -20.29 1.02 -1.59
N ASP A 238 -19.32 0.27 -1.06
CA ASP A 238 -18.38 -0.49 -1.87
C ASP A 238 -19.12 -1.54 -2.70
N THR A 239 -18.97 -1.43 -4.02
CA THR A 239 -19.55 -2.34 -5.01
C THR A 239 -18.50 -3.20 -5.72
N VAL A 240 -17.22 -2.98 -5.43
CA VAL A 240 -16.09 -3.72 -6.00
C VAL A 240 -15.75 -4.90 -5.08
N VAL A 241 -15.60 -4.63 -3.79
CA VAL A 241 -15.44 -5.64 -2.75
C VAL A 241 -16.72 -5.65 -1.91
N ALA A 242 -17.62 -6.54 -2.28
CA ALA A 242 -18.96 -6.65 -1.71
C ALA A 242 -19.23 -8.09 -1.22
N PRO A 243 -20.25 -8.31 -0.37
CA PRO A 243 -21.08 -7.30 0.30
C PRO A 243 -20.42 -6.72 1.56
N GLN A 244 -20.53 -5.40 1.76
CA GLN A 244 -20.10 -4.74 2.99
C GLN A 244 -21.25 -4.54 3.99
N PRO A 245 -20.99 -4.64 5.32
CA PRO A 245 -19.69 -4.89 5.95
C PRO A 245 -19.31 -6.37 6.09
N ALA A 246 -20.14 -7.29 5.58
CA ALA A 246 -20.00 -8.74 5.83
C ALA A 246 -18.64 -9.31 5.38
N THR A 247 -18.06 -8.79 4.29
CA THR A 247 -16.72 -9.18 3.85
C THR A 247 -15.64 -8.75 4.85
N GLY A 248 -15.71 -7.53 5.40
CA GLY A 248 -14.82 -7.10 6.47
C GLY A 248 -15.00 -7.90 7.77
N GLU A 249 -16.24 -8.18 8.17
CA GLU A 249 -16.56 -9.02 9.34
C GLU A 249 -16.00 -10.44 9.22
N ALA A 250 -15.81 -10.95 8.00
CA ALA A 250 -15.25 -12.28 7.78
C ALA A 250 -13.80 -12.38 8.25
N LEU A 251 -13.00 -11.32 8.17
CA LEU A 251 -11.62 -11.29 8.67
C LEU A 251 -11.58 -11.42 10.19
N LEU A 252 -12.37 -10.59 10.89
CA LEU A 252 -12.44 -10.56 12.35
C LEU A 252 -12.94 -11.88 12.95
N ARG A 253 -13.82 -12.60 12.22
CA ARG A 253 -14.33 -13.90 12.70
C ARG A 253 -13.21 -14.93 12.94
N TYR A 254 -12.09 -14.83 12.24
CA TYR A 254 -11.00 -15.80 12.30
C TYR A 254 -9.71 -15.24 12.89
N HIS A 255 -9.67 -13.95 13.20
CA HIS A 255 -8.56 -13.33 13.91
C HIS A 255 -8.69 -13.56 15.42
N GLU A 256 -7.57 -13.75 16.12
CA GLU A 256 -7.54 -14.00 17.58
C GLU A 256 -6.87 -12.85 18.37
N GLY A 257 -6.31 -11.85 17.69
CA GLY A 257 -5.62 -10.70 18.29
C GLY A 257 -6.52 -9.51 18.62
N PRO A 258 -5.93 -8.38 19.05
CA PRO A 258 -6.65 -7.11 19.15
C PRO A 258 -7.21 -6.71 17.78
N GLU A 259 -8.49 -6.32 17.74
CA GLU A 259 -9.16 -6.09 16.47
C GLU A 259 -10.18 -4.95 16.49
N ALA A 260 -10.37 -4.32 15.32
CA ALA A 260 -11.41 -3.33 15.11
C ALA A 260 -11.93 -3.36 13.67
N LEU A 261 -13.25 -3.20 13.50
CA LEU A 261 -13.90 -2.96 12.22
C LEU A 261 -14.56 -1.58 12.21
N LEU A 262 -14.21 -0.77 11.22
CA LEU A 262 -14.88 0.50 10.94
C LEU A 262 -15.59 0.45 9.59
N VAL A 263 -16.79 1.02 9.57
CA VAL A 263 -17.63 1.09 8.37
C VAL A 263 -17.97 2.55 8.11
N PHE A 264 -17.49 3.08 6.99
CA PHE A 264 -17.80 4.44 6.55
C PHE A 264 -18.88 4.45 5.47
N ASP A 265 -19.67 5.52 5.40
CA ASP A 265 -20.69 5.70 4.35
C ASP A 265 -20.09 6.18 3.01
N THR A 266 -19.12 5.43 2.49
CA THR A 266 -18.31 5.77 1.31
C THR A 266 -18.19 4.57 0.35
N ASP A 267 -17.67 4.82 -0.85
CA ASP A 267 -17.46 3.81 -1.89
C ASP A 267 -16.09 3.09 -1.74
N HIS A 268 -15.72 2.28 -2.74
CA HIS A 268 -14.46 1.52 -2.73
C HIS A 268 -13.20 2.41 -2.76
N VAL A 269 -13.35 3.63 -3.29
CA VAL A 269 -12.26 4.58 -3.51
C VAL A 269 -12.29 5.76 -2.55
N TRP A 270 -13.04 5.61 -1.45
CA TRP A 270 -13.10 6.58 -0.36
C TRP A 270 -13.56 7.97 -0.83
N ASP A 271 -14.46 8.02 -1.82
CA ASP A 271 -14.90 9.25 -2.49
C ASP A 271 -13.75 10.11 -3.06
N ALA A 272 -12.59 9.53 -3.36
CA ALA A 272 -11.40 10.27 -3.80
C ALA A 272 -11.64 11.15 -5.04
N PHE A 273 -12.57 10.76 -5.93
CA PHE A 273 -12.96 11.56 -7.09
C PHE A 273 -13.94 12.70 -6.77
N ALA A 274 -14.46 12.78 -5.55
CA ALA A 274 -15.27 13.89 -5.06
C ALA A 274 -14.42 14.98 -4.41
N GLY A 275 -13.35 14.60 -3.71
CA GLY A 275 -12.41 15.46 -3.01
C GLY A 275 -11.66 14.70 -1.90
N PRO A 276 -10.79 15.38 -1.13
CA PRO A 276 -9.97 14.73 -0.10
C PRO A 276 -10.69 14.50 1.24
N ASP A 277 -11.90 15.05 1.43
CA ASP A 277 -12.56 15.13 2.75
C ASP A 277 -12.70 13.77 3.47
N THR A 278 -13.08 12.72 2.75
CA THR A 278 -13.22 11.37 3.34
C THR A 278 -11.85 10.79 3.72
N LEU A 279 -10.84 10.97 2.87
CA LEU A 279 -9.49 10.47 3.11
C LEU A 279 -8.85 11.20 4.31
N ASP A 280 -8.81 12.52 4.26
CA ASP A 280 -8.19 13.39 5.27
C ASP A 280 -8.95 13.40 6.59
N GLY A 281 -10.28 13.41 6.52
CA GLY A 281 -11.15 13.60 7.67
C GLY A 281 -11.57 12.31 8.36
N SER A 282 -11.45 11.16 7.69
CA SER A 282 -11.92 9.87 8.22
C SER A 282 -10.90 8.74 8.09
N MET A 283 -10.43 8.42 6.88
CA MET A 283 -9.59 7.24 6.64
C MET A 283 -8.22 7.35 7.31
N VAL A 284 -7.51 8.44 7.07
CA VAL A 284 -6.17 8.67 7.65
C VAL A 284 -6.25 8.89 9.16
N PRO A 285 -7.17 9.70 9.72
CA PRO A 285 -7.32 9.81 11.17
C PRO A 285 -7.63 8.47 11.86
N ALA A 286 -8.51 7.64 11.28
CA ALA A 286 -8.80 6.32 11.83
C ALA A 286 -7.58 5.38 11.78
N THR A 287 -6.72 5.54 10.77
CA THR A 287 -5.47 4.80 10.66
C THR A 287 -4.47 5.27 11.72
N LEU A 288 -4.26 6.58 11.86
CA LEU A 288 -3.39 7.16 12.88
C LEU A 288 -3.80 6.79 14.30
N GLU A 289 -5.10 6.79 14.61
CA GLU A 289 -5.61 6.33 15.92
C GLU A 289 -5.20 4.88 16.22
N TRP A 290 -5.17 4.02 15.20
CA TRP A 290 -4.73 2.63 15.37
C TRP A 290 -3.22 2.54 15.58
N LEU A 291 -2.45 3.28 14.79
CA LEU A 291 -1.00 3.33 14.91
C LEU A 291 -0.59 3.85 16.30
N GLU A 292 -1.21 4.92 16.81
CA GLU A 292 -0.93 5.47 18.15
C GLU A 292 -1.19 4.48 19.28
N ALA A 293 -2.14 3.55 19.09
CA ALA A 293 -2.48 2.55 20.09
C ALA A 293 -1.55 1.31 20.05
N HIS A 294 -0.85 1.08 18.94
CA HIS A 294 -0.21 -0.21 18.63
C HIS A 294 1.23 -0.15 18.13
N LEU A 295 1.79 1.04 17.85
CA LEU A 295 3.22 1.32 17.58
C LEU A 295 3.80 2.25 18.66
#